data_AF-A0A8J6T1X5-F1
#
_entry.id   AF-A0A8J6T1X5-F1
#
_cell.length_a   1.000
_cell.length_b   1.000
_cell.length_c   1.000
_cell.angle_alpha   90.00
_cell.angle_beta   90.00
_cell.angle_gamma   90.00
#
_symmetry.space_group_name_H-M   'P 1'
#
loop_
_entity.id
_entity.type
_entity.pdbx_description
1 polymer ?
#
loop_
_entity_poly.entity_id
_entity_poly.type
_entity_poly.pdbx_seq_one_letter_code
_entity_poly.pdbx_strand_id
1 'polypeptide(L)' 'QQRGVNLKPEQLEQIRSAIDKAEAKGAKDSLILLKDMALIVNVKNRTIVTAMDGASMKENVFTQIDSAVILT' A
#
# COMPACT_ATOMS: atom_id res chain seq x y z
N GLN A 1 -4.11 13.43 13.37
CA GLN A 1 -4.58 14.03 12.10
C GLN A 1 -4.52 12.96 11.03
N GLN A 2 -5.65 12.56 10.45
CA GLN A 2 -5.66 11.64 9.32
C GLN A 2 -5.27 12.44 8.08
N ARG A 3 -4.03 12.30 7.60
CA ARG A 3 -3.69 12.71 6.23
C ARG A 3 -4.42 11.75 5.30
N GLY A 4 -5.67 12.07 5.01
CA GLY A 4 -6.55 11.27 4.17
C GLY A 4 -6.11 11.43 2.73
N VAL A 5 -5.34 10.47 2.24
CA VAL A 5 -5.19 10.25 0.80
C VAL A 5 -6.60 9.98 0.24
N ASN A 6 -7.06 10.81 -0.69
CA ASN A 6 -8.41 10.69 -1.23
C ASN A 6 -8.44 9.56 -2.28
N LEU A 7 -8.79 8.35 -1.83
CA LEU A 7 -8.85 7.15 -2.68
C LEU A 7 -10.20 7.06 -3.38
N LYS A 8 -10.19 6.97 -4.71
CA LYS A 8 -11.39 6.66 -5.49
C LYS A 8 -11.83 5.21 -5.27
N PRO A 9 -13.11 4.87 -5.48
CA PRO A 9 -13.62 3.50 -5.37
C PRO A 9 -12.84 2.49 -6.23
N GLU A 10 -12.50 2.87 -7.47
CA GLU A 10 -11.66 2.11 -8.39
C GLU A 10 -10.27 1.78 -7.79
N GLN A 11 -9.66 2.72 -7.07
CA GLN A 11 -8.35 2.52 -6.44
C GLN A 11 -8.46 1.58 -5.24
N LEU A 12 -9.55 1.64 -4.47
CA LEU A 12 -9.79 0.73 -3.36
C LEU A 12 -9.90 -0.73 -3.84
N GLU A 13 -10.55 -0.97 -4.97
CA GLU A 13 -10.65 -2.30 -5.56
C GLU A 13 -9.28 -2.80 -6.06
N GLN A 14 -8.45 -1.93 -6.64
CA GLN A 14 -7.08 -2.29 -7.02
C GLN A 14 -6.22 -2.64 -5.80
N ILE A 15 -6.34 -1.87 -4.71
CA ILE A 15 -5.63 -2.13 -3.45
C ILE A 15 -6.08 -3.45 -2.85
N ARG A 16 -7.39 -3.75 -2.85
CA ARG A 16 -7.92 -5.04 -2.38
C ARG A 16 -7.31 -6.20 -3.16
N SER A 17 -7.30 -6.12 -4.48
CA SER A 17 -6.69 -7.15 -5.33
C SER A 17 -5.18 -7.30 -5.06
N ALA A 18 -4.48 -6.20 -4.79
CA ALA A 18 -3.07 -6.23 -4.42
C ALA A 18 -2.83 -6.92 -3.07
N ILE A 19 -3.68 -6.65 -2.08
CA ILE A 19 -3.67 -7.33 -0.78
C ILE A 19 -3.88 -8.83 -0.95
N ASP A 20 -4.88 -9.24 -1.74
CA ASP A 20 -5.15 -10.67 -1.99
C ASP A 20 -3.96 -11.36 -2.67
N LYS A 21 -3.30 -10.70 -3.62
CA LYS A 21 -2.09 -11.22 -4.29
C LYS A 21 -0.90 -11.35 -3.32
N ALA A 22 -0.75 -10.40 -2.41
CA ALA A 22 0.30 -10.44 -1.38
C ALA A 22 0.00 -11.57 -0.37
N GLU A 23 -1.25 -11.69 0.06
CA GLU A 23 -1.72 -12.73 0.99
C GLU A 23 -1.50 -14.14 0.40
N ALA A 24 -1.84 -14.34 -0.87
CA ALA A 24 -1.62 -15.61 -1.57
C ALA A 24 -0.14 -16.03 -1.63
N LYS A 25 0.79 -15.09 -1.45
CA LYS A 25 2.25 -15.33 -1.37
C LYS A 25 2.78 -15.39 0.07
N GLY A 26 1.90 -15.32 1.06
CA GLY A 26 2.26 -15.39 2.48
C GLY A 26 2.79 -14.08 3.06
N ALA A 27 2.60 -12.95 2.37
CA ALA A 27 3.02 -11.65 2.88
C ALA A 27 2.25 -11.24 4.14
N LYS A 28 2.91 -10.49 5.02
CA LYS A 28 2.31 -9.96 6.25
C LYS A 28 2.16 -8.44 6.20
N ASP A 29 3.18 -7.76 5.71
CA ASP A 29 3.25 -6.30 5.63
C ASP A 29 3.81 -5.92 4.24
N SER A 30 2.95 -5.33 3.41
CA SER A 30 3.28 -5.03 2.02
C SER A 30 3.36 -3.54 1.78
N LEU A 31 4.36 -3.12 1.02
CA LEU A 31 4.33 -1.84 0.32
C LEU A 31 3.50 -2.00 -0.96
N ILE A 32 2.50 -1.15 -1.16
CA ILE A 32 1.74 -1.07 -2.41
C ILE A 32 2.07 0.27 -3.04
N LEU A 33 2.63 0.25 -4.24
CA LEU A 33 2.85 1.42 -5.07
C LEU A 33 1.66 1.55 -6.03
N LEU A 34 0.93 2.65 -5.93
CA LEU A 34 -0.23 2.94 -6.77
C LEU A 34 -0.07 4.32 -7.42
N LYS A 35 0.32 4.35 -8.69
CA LYS A 35 0.70 5.59 -9.40
C LYS A 35 1.70 6.41 -8.57
N ASP A 36 1.30 7.60 -8.14
CA ASP A 36 2.08 8.54 -7.33
C ASP A 36 1.76 8.38 -5.83
N MET A 37 1.53 7.16 -5.34
CA MET A 37 1.25 6.91 -3.93
C MET A 37 1.93 5.64 -3.44
N ALA A 38 2.39 5.68 -2.20
CA ALA A 38 2.91 4.53 -1.46
C ALA A 38 2.00 4.25 -0.27
N LEU A 39 1.57 2.99 -0.15
CA LEU A 39 0.71 2.51 0.90
C LEU A 39 1.41 1.37 1.63
N ILE A 40 1.59 1.46 2.94
CA ILE A 40 1.98 0.29 3.75
C ILE A 40 0.70 -0.34 4.26
N VAL A 41 0.49 -1.61 3.92
CA VAL A 41 -0.68 -2.38 4.33
C VAL A 41 -0.27 -3.54 5.21
N ASN A 42 -1.01 -3.74 6.29
CA ASN A 42 -0.97 -5.00 7.01
C ASN A 42 -1.92 -5.96 6.28
N VAL A 43 -1.34 -6.95 5.61
CA VAL A 43 -2.06 -7.89 4.74
C VAL A 43 -3.02 -8.74 5.57
N LYS A 44 -2.58 -9.22 6.74
CA LYS A 44 -3.40 -10.05 7.64
C LYS A 44 -4.65 -9.33 8.13
N ASN A 45 -4.50 -8.08 8.55
CA ASN A 45 -5.61 -7.27 9.05
C ASN A 45 -6.35 -6.55 7.92
N ARG A 46 -5.84 -6.62 6.68
CA ARG A 46 -6.35 -5.91 5.51
C ARG A 46 -6.52 -4.41 5.78
N THR A 47 -5.58 -3.82 6.51
CA THR A 47 -5.61 -2.40 6.92
C THR A 47 -4.47 -1.60 6.32
N ILE A 48 -4.75 -0.35 5.96
CA ILE A 48 -3.74 0.61 5.53
C ILE A 48 -3.17 1.26 6.80
N VAL A 49 -1.87 1.05 7.04
CA VAL A 49 -1.15 1.58 8.21
C VAL A 49 -0.52 2.93 7.87
N THR A 50 -0.03 3.09 6.64
CA THR A 50 0.62 4.31 6.19
C THR A 50 0.17 4.61 4.76
N ALA A 51 -0.11 5.89 4.49
CA ALA A 51 -0.42 6.37 3.15
C ALA A 51 0.38 7.65 2.87
N MET A 52 1.12 7.63 1.77
CA MET A 52 2.02 8.71 1.36
C MET A 52 1.75 9.06 -0.10
N ASP A 53 1.67 10.35 -0.40
CA ASP A 53 1.67 10.84 -1.77
C ASP A 53 3.10 10.83 -2.36
N GLY A 54 3.19 10.92 -3.68
CA GLY A 54 4.44 10.79 -4.44
C GLY A 54 5.42 11.91 -4.17
N ALA A 55 4.93 13.10 -3.81
CA ALA A 55 5.76 14.21 -3.36
C ALA A 55 6.50 13.85 -2.06
N SER A 56 5.81 13.16 -1.16
CA SER A 56 6.36 12.70 0.12
C SER A 56 7.13 11.38 0.01
N MET A 57 7.17 10.69 -1.14
CA MET A 57 7.87 9.41 -1.33
C MET A 57 9.37 9.56 -1.57
N LYS A 58 9.83 10.69 -2.12
CA LYS A 58 11.22 10.88 -2.53
C LYS A 58 12.15 10.73 -1.32
N GLU A 59 13.20 9.92 -1.47
CA GLU A 59 14.25 9.67 -0.46
C GLU A 59 13.81 8.92 0.81
N ASN A 60 12.63 8.27 0.82
CA ASN A 60 12.20 7.47 1.97
C ASN A 60 12.72 6.03 1.90
N VAL A 61 13.10 5.52 3.07
CA VAL A 61 13.41 4.11 3.29
C VAL A 61 12.25 3.46 4.03
N PHE A 62 11.63 2.47 3.39
CA PHE A 62 10.58 1.67 3.99
C PHE A 62 11.19 0.43 4.65
N THR A 63 10.94 0.25 5.95
CA THR A 63 11.40 -0.91 6.72
C THR A 63 10.22 -1.75 7.19
N GLN A 64 10.50 -2.95 7.71
CA GLN A 64 9.48 -3.85 8.28
C GLN A 64 8.38 -4.25 7.27
N ILE A 65 8.70 -4.21 5.98
CA ILE A 65 7.89 -4.80 4.90
C ILE A 65 8.54 -6.10 4.46
N ASP A 66 7.74 -7.12 4.18
CA ASP A 66 8.19 -8.41 3.66
C ASP A 66 7.80 -8.60 2.17
N SER A 67 7.09 -7.64 1.61
CA SER A 67 6.66 -7.68 0.21
C SER A 67 6.43 -6.28 -0.39
N ALA A 68 6.47 -6.21 -1.71
CA ALA A 68 6.12 -5.03 -2.47
C ALA A 68 5.23 -5.42 -3.66
N VAL A 69 4.14 -4.68 -3.87
CA VAL A 69 3.24 -4.83 -5.02
C VAL A 69 3.22 -3.52 -5.79
N ILE A 70 3.51 -3.60 -7.09
CA ILE A 70 3.53 -2.44 -7.99
C ILE A 70 2.27 -2.48 -8.84
N LEU A 71 1.44 -1.44 -8.71
CA LEU A 71 0.23 -1.23 -9.49
C LEU A 71 0.48 -0.09 -10.47
N THR A 72 0.79 -0.46 -11.72
CA THR A 72 0.88 0.43 -12.89
C THR A 72 -0.49 0.67 -13.51
#